data_AF-A0A954RVH4-F1
#
_entry.id   AF-A0A954RVH4-F1
#
_cell.length_a   1.000
_cell.length_b   1.000
_cell.length_c   1.000
_cell.angle_alpha   90.00
_cell.angle_beta   90.00
_cell.angle_gamma   90.00
#
_symmetry.space_group_name_H-M   'P 1'
#
loop_
_entity.id
_entity.type
_entity.pdbx_description
1 polymer ?
#
loop_
_entity_poly.entity_id
_entity_poly.type
_entity_poly.pdbx_seq_one_letter_code
_entity_poly.pdbx_strand_id
1 'polypeptide(L)'
;MLRPYFFLIFSLCSFLPNLNGQPSKPAAKRPNIIFIMADDHAFQAISAYGSNLIQTPNIDRLAQEGMRFGRAYVTNSICAPSRAVILTGKHSHLNG
;
A
#
# COMPACT_ATOMS: atom_id res chain seq x y z
N MET A 1 -46.16 3.63 20.73
CA MET A 1 -46.00 4.79 19.83
C MET A 1 -44.88 4.48 18.84
N LEU A 2 -45.15 3.60 17.88
CA LEU A 2 -44.19 3.10 16.89
C LEU A 2 -44.35 3.92 15.59
N ARG A 3 -43.25 4.50 15.11
CA ARG A 3 -43.24 5.50 14.03
C ARG A 3 -43.55 4.88 12.65
N PRO A 4 -44.36 5.53 11.80
CA PRO A 4 -44.86 5.00 10.52
C PRO A 4 -43.82 4.96 9.37
N TYR A 5 -42.57 5.36 9.63
CA TYR A 5 -41.54 5.52 8.59
C TYR A 5 -40.76 4.23 8.26
N PHE A 6 -40.92 3.17 9.05
CA PHE A 6 -40.16 1.93 8.85
C PHE A 6 -40.61 1.15 7.60
N PHE A 7 -41.90 1.25 7.21
CA PHE A 7 -42.44 0.54 6.04
C PHE A 7 -42.11 1.23 4.70
N LEU A 8 -41.84 2.54 4.69
CA LEU A 8 -41.58 3.31 3.46
C LEU A 8 -40.20 3.07 2.87
N ILE A 9 -39.22 2.67 3.68
CA ILE A 9 -37.84 2.41 3.21
C ILE A 9 -37.75 1.05 2.49
N PHE A 10 -38.59 0.08 2.86
CA PHE A 10 -38.54 -1.27 2.28
C PHE A 10 -39.10 -1.34 0.85
N SER A 11 -40.04 -0.45 0.50
CA SER A 11 -40.68 -0.43 -0.83
C SER A 11 -39.82 0.21 -1.93
N LEU A 12 -38.77 0.96 -1.59
CA LEU A 12 -37.92 1.64 -2.58
C LEU A 12 -36.80 0.73 -3.12
N CYS A 13 -36.53 -0.40 -2.47
CA CYS A 13 -35.45 -1.32 -2.83
C CYS A 13 -35.83 -2.36 -3.90
N SER A 14 -37.11 -2.51 -4.21
CA SER A 14 -37.62 -3.52 -5.16
C SER A 14 -37.55 -3.12 -6.64
N PHE A 15 -37.04 -1.92 -6.96
CA PHE A 15 -36.98 -1.40 -8.34
C PHE A 15 -35.56 -1.27 -8.90
N LEU A 16 -34.68 -2.23 -8.61
CA LEU A 16 -33.41 -2.34 -9.34
C LEU A 16 -33.59 -3.27 -10.55
N PRO A 17 -33.47 -2.75 -11.80
CA PRO A 17 -33.45 -3.61 -12.97
C PRO A 17 -32.25 -4.55 -12.89
N ASN A 18 -32.52 -5.82 -13.17
CA ASN A 18 -31.54 -6.90 -13.20
C ASN A 18 -30.53 -6.62 -14.32
N LEU A 19 -29.38 -6.03 -14.00
CA LEU A 19 -28.25 -5.84 -14.91
C LEU A 19 -27.51 -7.18 -15.07
N ASN A 20 -28.19 -8.15 -15.66
CA ASN A 20 -27.65 -9.46 -16.00
C ASN A 20 -26.85 -9.33 -17.30
N GLY A 21 -25.64 -8.81 -17.17
CA GLY A 21 -24.76 -8.53 -18.30
C GLY A 21 -23.52 -7.78 -17.87
N GLN A 22 -22.80 -8.28 -16.87
CA GLN A 22 -21.44 -7.80 -16.65
C GLN A 22 -20.56 -8.35 -17.77
N PRO A 23 -19.98 -7.50 -18.64
CA PRO A 23 -18.97 -7.96 -19.59
C PRO A 23 -17.83 -8.58 -18.79
N SER A 24 -17.36 -9.75 -19.21
CA SER A 24 -16.19 -10.39 -18.64
C SER A 24 -15.02 -9.41 -18.71
N LYS A 25 -14.66 -8.85 -17.55
CA LYS A 25 -13.54 -7.91 -17.45
C LYS A 25 -12.30 -8.64 -17.98
N PRO A 26 -11.59 -8.09 -18.98
CA PRO A 26 -10.37 -8.72 -19.46
C PRO A 26 -9.47 -9.02 -18.28
N ALA A 27 -8.90 -10.24 -18.24
CA ALA A 27 -7.98 -10.62 -17.18
C ALA A 27 -6.92 -9.52 -17.03
N ALA A 28 -6.90 -8.86 -15.88
CA ALA A 28 -6.03 -7.72 -15.67
C ALA A 28 -4.58 -8.15 -15.94
N LYS A 29 -3.91 -7.43 -16.85
CA LYS A 29 -2.50 -7.72 -17.16
C LYS A 29 -1.70 -7.66 -15.87
N ARG A 30 -0.93 -8.72 -15.59
CA ARG A 30 -0.08 -8.76 -14.40
C ARG A 30 0.90 -7.58 -14.44
N PRO A 31 0.99 -6.77 -13.38
CA PRO A 31 1.92 -5.65 -13.34
C PRO A 31 3.36 -6.17 -13.23
N ASN A 32 4.31 -5.38 -13.73
CA ASN A 32 5.72 -5.58 -13.42
C ASN A 32 5.99 -5.04 -12.00
N ILE A 33 6.76 -5.78 -11.21
CA ILE A 33 7.15 -5.38 -9.85
C ILE A 33 8.64 -5.11 -9.84
N ILE A 34 9.04 -3.89 -9.45
CA ILE A 34 10.43 -3.50 -9.25
C ILE A 34 10.61 -3.20 -7.77
N PHE A 35 11.52 -3.91 -7.11
CA PHE A 35 11.88 -3.69 -5.72
C PHE A 35 13.28 -3.07 -5.66
N ILE A 36 13.38 -1.86 -5.09
CA ILE A 36 14.64 -1.10 -4.96
C ILE A 36 14.96 -1.02 -3.46
N MET A 37 16.15 -1.48 -3.08
CA MET A 37 16.67 -1.41 -1.72
C MET A 37 18.05 -0.76 -1.73
N ALA A 38 18.26 0.24 -0.87
CA ALA A 38 19.55 0.87 -0.63
C ALA A 38 20.09 0.44 0.75
N ASP A 39 21.39 0.16 0.84
CA ASP A 39 22.04 -0.22 2.10
C ASP A 39 22.35 1.03 2.95
N ASP A 40 22.26 0.91 4.26
CA ASP A 40 22.52 1.98 5.25
C ASP A 40 21.79 3.32 4.99
N HIS A 41 20.68 3.29 4.26
CA HIS A 41 19.96 4.49 3.85
C HIS A 41 18.99 4.97 4.95
N ALA A 42 19.49 5.83 5.83
CA ALA A 42 18.69 6.43 6.92
C ALA A 42 17.58 7.35 6.38
N PHE A 43 16.46 7.46 7.10
CA PHE A 43 15.33 8.29 6.67
C PHE A 43 15.71 9.77 6.48
N GLN A 44 16.64 10.28 7.28
CA GLN A 44 17.14 11.66 7.21
C GLN A 44 17.96 11.94 5.94
N ALA A 45 18.39 10.90 5.21
CA ALA A 45 19.16 11.05 3.99
C ALA A 45 18.27 11.25 2.73
N ILE A 46 16.95 11.21 2.89
CA ILE A 46 15.99 11.34 1.79
C ILE A 46 15.25 12.67 1.92
N SER A 47 15.27 13.53 0.89
CA SER A 47 14.62 14.86 0.93
C SER A 47 13.10 14.77 1.11
N ALA A 48 12.43 13.75 0.56
CA ALA A 48 11.01 13.49 0.79
C ALA A 48 10.61 13.29 2.26
N TYR A 49 11.56 13.02 3.16
CA TYR A 49 11.34 12.92 4.61
C TYR A 49 11.73 14.19 5.38
N GLY A 50 12.03 15.29 4.68
CA GLY A 50 12.36 16.59 5.27
C GLY A 50 13.86 16.87 5.40
N SER A 51 14.72 16.13 4.69
CA SER A 51 16.15 16.45 4.63
C SER A 51 16.37 17.74 3.84
N ASN A 52 17.03 18.72 4.46
CA ASN A 52 17.42 19.97 3.81
C ASN A 52 18.86 19.95 3.27
N LEU A 53 19.64 18.92 3.59
CA LEU A 53 21.06 18.80 3.23
C LEU A 53 21.28 17.94 1.98
N ILE A 54 20.45 16.92 1.79
CA ILE A 54 20.58 15.97 0.68
C ILE A 54 19.40 16.14 -0.27
N GLN A 55 19.68 16.18 -1.57
CA GLN A 55 18.67 16.25 -2.62
C GLN A 55 18.52 14.88 -3.30
N THR A 56 17.32 14.33 -3.27
CA THR A 56 16.98 13.05 -3.92
C THR A 56 15.84 13.20 -4.92
N PRO A 57 15.99 13.97 -6.01
CA PRO A 57 14.88 14.38 -6.89
C PRO A 57 14.11 13.20 -7.49
N ASN A 58 14.79 12.09 -7.81
CA ASN A 58 14.14 10.89 -8.33
C ASN A 58 13.31 10.14 -7.28
N ILE A 59 13.76 10.12 -6.01
CA ILE A 59 13.00 9.51 -4.91
C ILE A 59 11.83 10.42 -4.52
N ASP A 60 12.04 11.74 -4.54
CA ASP A 60 11.02 12.73 -4.26
C ASP A 60 9.87 12.64 -5.28
N ARG A 61 10.19 12.47 -6.56
CA ARG A 61 9.20 12.21 -7.61
C ARG A 61 8.38 10.94 -7.31
N LEU A 62 9.02 9.84 -6.92
CA LEU A 62 8.30 8.60 -6.54
C LEU A 62 7.40 8.80 -5.31
N ALA A 63 7.84 9.60 -4.34
CA ALA A 63 7.04 9.91 -3.15
C ALA A 63 5.83 10.81 -3.45
N GLN A 64 5.95 11.71 -4.44
CA GLN A 64 4.87 12.61 -4.88
C GLN A 64 3.85 11.90 -5.78
N GLU A 65 4.32 11.05 -6.70
CA GLU A 65 3.47 10.30 -7.65
C GLU A 65 2.86 9.04 -7.02
N GLY A 66 3.36 8.62 -5.86
CA GLY A 66 3.01 7.36 -5.22
C GLY A 66 2.57 7.52 -3.77
N MET A 67 2.97 6.54 -2.95
CA MET A 67 2.70 6.52 -1.52
C MET A 67 4.00 6.56 -0.74
N ARG A 68 4.06 7.41 0.30
CA ARG A 68 5.17 7.52 1.24
C ARG A 68 4.75 7.06 2.63
N PHE A 69 5.54 6.19 3.24
CA PHE A 69 5.28 5.69 4.60
C PHE A 69 5.98 6.56 5.63
N GLY A 70 5.24 7.32 6.45
CA GLY A 70 5.83 8.11 7.54
C GLY A 70 6.40 7.28 8.70
N ARG A 71 6.07 5.99 8.75
CA ARG A 71 6.47 5.04 9.80
C ARG A 71 6.76 3.65 9.21
N ALA A 72 7.81 3.56 8.40
CA ALA A 72 8.33 2.28 7.92
C ALA A 72 9.43 1.78 8.87
N TYR A 73 9.27 0.58 9.41
CA TYR A 73 10.20 0.00 10.39
C TYR A 73 10.95 -1.19 9.80
N VAL A 74 12.20 -1.36 10.23
CA VAL A 74 12.99 -2.56 9.94
C VAL A 74 12.90 -3.50 11.13
N THR A 75 12.73 -4.80 10.87
CA THR A 75 12.69 -5.82 11.93
C THR A 75 14.07 -6.13 12.52
N ASN A 76 15.13 -5.86 11.75
CA ASN A 76 16.52 -6.03 12.18
C ASN A 76 17.40 -4.99 11.48
N SER A 77 18.17 -4.24 12.27
CA SER A 77 19.00 -3.12 11.81
C SER A 77 20.36 -3.53 11.23
N ILE A 78 20.52 -4.79 10.80
CA ILE A 78 21.73 -5.31 10.15
C ILE A 78 21.38 -5.71 8.71
N CYS A 79 22.24 -5.35 7.75
CA CYS A 79 21.95 -5.47 6.32
C CYS A 79 21.56 -6.89 5.86
N ALA A 80 22.30 -7.92 6.28
CA ALA A 80 22.03 -9.31 5.91
C ALA A 80 20.70 -9.87 6.47
N PRO A 81 20.42 -9.81 7.78
CA PRO A 81 19.14 -10.29 8.31
C PRO A 81 17.95 -9.41 7.91
N SER A 82 18.15 -8.12 7.63
CA SER A 82 17.11 -7.27 7.03
C SER A 82 16.69 -7.78 5.64
N ARG A 83 17.65 -8.05 4.76
CA ARG A 83 17.38 -8.67 3.46
C ARG A 83 16.72 -10.04 3.58
N ALA A 84 17.16 -10.87 4.53
CA ALA A 84 16.56 -12.17 4.77
C ALA A 84 15.06 -12.05 5.09
N VAL A 85 14.68 -11.12 5.97
CA VAL A 85 13.27 -10.90 6.34
C VAL A 85 12.42 -10.47 5.13
N ILE A 86 12.96 -9.58 4.28
CA ILE A 86 12.25 -9.11 3.07
C ILE A 86 12.03 -10.26 2.08
N LEU A 87 13.04 -11.12 1.89
CA LEU A 87 12.98 -12.22 0.92
C LEU A 87 12.12 -13.40 1.41
N THR A 88 12.17 -13.71 2.71
CA THR A 88 11.44 -14.86 3.27
C THR A 88 10.06 -14.51 3.81
N GLY A 89 9.80 -13.24 4.09
CA GLY A 89 8.59 -12.79 4.78
C GLY A 89 8.52 -13.23 6.25
N LYS A 90 9.64 -13.69 6.83
CA LYS A 90 9.72 -14.17 8.21
C LYS A 90 10.54 -13.23 9.08
N HIS A 91 10.17 -13.11 10.36
CA HIS A 91 10.94 -12.37 11.35
C HIS A 91 12.35 -12.98 11.53
N SER A 92 13.32 -12.15 11.93
CA SER A 92 14.73 -12.56 12.00
C SER A 92 15.00 -13.79 12.89
N HIS A 93 14.25 -13.98 13.97
CA HIS A 93 14.40 -15.14 14.86
C HIS A 93 14.06 -16.49 14.20
N LEU A 94 13.41 -16.47 13.02
CA LEU A 94 13.12 -17.67 12.22
C LEU A 94 14.09 -17.87 11.06
N ASN A 95 15.00 -16.92 10.82
CA ASN A 95 15.90 -16.92 9.66
C ASN A 95 17.32 -17.45 9.98
N GLY A 96 17.60 -17.85 11.24
CA GLY A 96 18.89 -18.40 11.67
C GLY A 96 19.78 -17.34 12.30
#